data_AF-A0A7W7YIY0-F1
#
_entry.id   AF-A0A7W7YIY0-F1
#
_cell.length_a   1.000
_cell.length_b   1.000
_cell.length_c   1.000
_cell.angle_alpha   90.00
_cell.angle_beta   90.00
_cell.angle_gamma   90.00
#
_symmetry.space_group_name_H-M   'P 1'
#
loop_
_entity.id
_entity.type
_entity.pdbx_description
1 polymer ?
#
loop_
_entity_poly.entity_id
_entity_poly.type
_entity_poly.pdbx_seq_one_letter_code
_entity_poly.pdbx_strand_id
1 'polypeptide(L)'
;MKFFVQRLQPRFGFSSIELLMVLSLSAIVLGGMVVSYGTLVRSQPQIAGVVKVPLDTTRLTRFYGEADLKRQDTASAPSFGSLALAEELREQFYHDVMSATAVFCLPRQGDNTWKPSYIKYNPDTDEELDTSQKFRAHVIRVAGVASSLYQNYRNPGASSEKDLPNLSVFILSYSKMSGYLKVLAIYDIDVIRFVEKSQPLGFHASVKRYTDPAGPPAGVDYNLIFSGGYSVFYPPANPAAQVEADMATDGFTPLFVTFERYTRLAVRESTAIDRFKLAAERPFYFIWWPDPSARHLGQQKNTASPTTPLGAYNHMAGRTSFMFTVPVFPAL
;
A
#
# COMPACT_ATOMS: atom_id res chain seq x y z
N MET A 1 -78.73 -17.25 61.97
CA MET A 1 -77.86 -18.24 61.30
C MET A 1 -77.05 -17.51 60.24
N LYS A 2 -75.81 -17.09 60.55
CA LYS A 2 -74.90 -16.39 59.62
C LYS A 2 -73.77 -17.35 59.26
N PHE A 3 -73.72 -17.77 57.99
CA PHE A 3 -72.58 -18.54 57.47
C PHE A 3 -71.37 -17.62 57.36
N PHE A 4 -70.31 -17.93 58.09
CA PHE A 4 -69.02 -17.26 57.97
C PHE A 4 -68.24 -17.97 56.85
N VAL A 5 -68.32 -17.41 55.63
CA VAL A 5 -67.45 -17.83 54.52
C VAL A 5 -66.06 -17.26 54.79
N GLN A 6 -65.13 -18.12 55.18
CA GLN A 6 -63.73 -17.77 55.36
C GLN A 6 -63.10 -17.55 53.98
N ARG A 7 -62.93 -16.28 53.57
CA ARG A 7 -62.14 -15.94 52.39
C ARG A 7 -60.68 -16.35 52.63
N LEU A 8 -60.16 -17.29 51.85
CA LEU A 8 -58.72 -17.50 51.70
C LEU A 8 -58.15 -16.25 51.03
N GLN A 9 -57.39 -15.44 51.77
CA GLN A 9 -56.54 -14.42 51.16
C GLN A 9 -55.41 -15.12 50.40
N PRO A 10 -55.15 -14.77 49.12
CA PRO A 10 -53.94 -15.23 48.44
C PRO A 10 -52.74 -14.64 49.19
N ARG A 11 -51.89 -15.54 49.72
CA ARG A 11 -50.62 -15.14 50.32
C ARG A 11 -49.68 -14.70 49.21
N PHE A 12 -49.45 -13.39 49.09
CA PHE A 12 -48.48 -12.79 48.16
C PHE A 12 -47.05 -12.87 48.74
N GLY A 13 -46.56 -14.09 48.99
CA GLY A 13 -45.20 -14.31 49.50
C GLY A 13 -44.54 -15.47 48.76
N PHE A 14 -43.32 -15.26 48.28
CA PHE A 14 -42.51 -16.31 47.64
C PHE A 14 -42.08 -17.34 48.69
N SER A 15 -42.16 -18.61 48.35
CA SER A 15 -41.59 -19.69 49.17
C SER A 15 -40.06 -19.66 49.07
N SER A 16 -39.38 -20.17 50.11
CA SER A 16 -37.92 -20.23 50.15
C SER A 16 -37.32 -21.02 48.99
N ILE A 17 -38.03 -22.03 48.48
CA ILE A 17 -37.58 -22.83 47.32
C ILE A 17 -37.70 -22.07 46.00
N GLU A 18 -38.73 -21.24 45.82
CA GLU A 18 -38.87 -20.37 44.65
C GLU A 18 -37.76 -19.33 44.62
N LEU A 19 -37.42 -18.74 45.77
CA LEU A 19 -36.33 -17.77 45.87
C LEU A 19 -34.97 -18.41 45.59
N LEU A 20 -34.73 -19.63 46.08
CA LEU A 20 -33.51 -20.41 45.79
C LEU A 20 -33.39 -20.77 44.31
N MET A 21 -34.50 -21.19 43.68
CA MET A 21 -34.52 -21.48 42.25
C MET A 21 -34.23 -20.23 41.42
N VAL A 22 -34.84 -19.09 41.73
CA VAL A 22 -34.58 -17.83 41.04
C VAL A 22 -33.11 -17.41 41.17
N LEU A 23 -32.55 -17.46 42.38
CA LEU A 23 -31.13 -17.13 42.60
C LEU A 23 -30.19 -18.06 41.82
N SER A 24 -30.49 -19.37 41.80
CA SER A 24 -29.68 -20.35 41.06
C SER A 24 -29.73 -20.13 39.55
N LEU A 25 -30.92 -19.84 39.00
CA LEU A 25 -31.11 -19.54 37.58
C LEU A 25 -30.43 -18.23 37.19
N SER A 26 -30.54 -17.18 38.03
CA SER A 26 -29.84 -15.92 37.80
C SER A 26 -28.33 -16.08 37.81
N ALA A 27 -27.78 -16.89 38.73
CA ALA A 27 -26.34 -17.15 38.80
C ALA A 27 -25.82 -17.88 37.56
N ILE A 28 -26.56 -18.87 37.05
CA ILE A 28 -26.18 -19.61 35.83
C ILE A 28 -26.21 -18.69 34.60
N VAL A 29 -27.27 -17.88 34.45
CA VAL A 29 -27.42 -16.97 33.31
C VAL A 29 -26.33 -15.89 33.33
N LEU A 30 -26.10 -15.24 34.48
CA LEU A 30 -25.05 -14.22 34.62
C LEU A 30 -23.65 -14.82 34.46
N GLY A 31 -23.39 -15.99 35.05
CA GLY A 31 -22.11 -16.69 34.89
C GLY A 31 -21.83 -17.07 33.43
N GLY A 32 -22.84 -17.60 32.72
CA GLY A 32 -22.75 -17.91 31.30
C GLY A 32 -22.48 -16.67 30.43
N MET A 33 -23.15 -15.54 30.72
CA MET A 33 -22.91 -14.28 30.02
C MET A 33 -21.52 -13.72 30.26
N VAL A 34 -21.01 -13.74 31.50
CA VAL A 34 -19.67 -13.21 31.82
C VAL A 34 -18.57 -14.04 31.19
N VAL A 35 -18.70 -15.38 31.21
CA VAL A 35 -17.73 -16.27 30.56
C VAL A 35 -17.80 -16.09 29.04
N SER A 36 -18.99 -16.01 28.45
CA SER A 36 -19.15 -15.81 27.00
C SER A 36 -18.66 -14.43 26.54
N TYR A 37 -18.88 -13.39 27.34
CA TYR A 37 -18.35 -12.06 27.07
C TYR A 37 -16.83 -12.04 27.22
N GLY A 38 -16.29 -12.69 28.26
CA GLY A 38 -14.85 -12.84 28.48
C GLY A 38 -14.16 -13.62 27.36
N THR A 39 -14.79 -14.68 26.85
CA THR A 39 -14.28 -15.41 25.69
C THR A 39 -14.38 -14.56 24.43
N LEU A 40 -15.50 -13.85 24.18
CA LEU A 40 -15.66 -12.96 23.02
C LEU A 40 -14.64 -11.81 23.02
N VAL A 41 -14.39 -11.17 24.17
CA VAL A 41 -13.41 -10.07 24.30
C VAL A 41 -11.97 -10.58 24.17
N ARG A 42 -11.67 -11.80 24.65
CA ARG A 42 -10.34 -12.41 24.53
C ARG A 42 -10.10 -13.09 23.18
N SER A 43 -11.17 -13.52 22.50
CA SER A 43 -11.12 -14.06 21.13
C SER A 43 -11.24 -12.97 20.09
N GLN A 44 -11.63 -11.75 20.50
CA GLN A 44 -11.52 -10.59 19.64
C GLN A 44 -10.04 -10.46 19.32
N PRO A 45 -9.65 -10.56 18.05
CA PRO A 45 -8.28 -10.35 17.70
C PRO A 45 -7.93 -8.92 18.13
N GLN A 46 -6.93 -8.72 18.99
CA GLN A 46 -6.36 -7.40 19.27
C GLN A 46 -5.66 -6.91 17.99
N ILE A 47 -6.44 -6.59 16.96
CA ILE A 47 -6.02 -6.43 15.57
C ILE A 47 -6.61 -5.11 15.06
N ALA A 48 -6.00 -4.03 15.58
CA ALA A 48 -5.90 -2.69 15.00
C ALA A 48 -5.37 -1.76 16.11
N GLY A 49 -4.13 -1.99 16.54
CA GLY A 49 -3.45 -1.00 17.37
C GLY A 49 -3.11 0.22 16.50
N VAL A 50 -3.35 1.44 16.98
CA VAL A 50 -2.83 2.65 16.31
C VAL A 50 -1.40 2.88 16.79
N VAL A 51 -0.47 2.98 15.85
CA VAL A 51 0.94 3.28 16.10
C VAL A 51 1.21 4.71 15.68
N LYS A 52 1.87 5.47 16.56
CA LYS A 52 2.34 6.82 16.27
C LYS A 52 3.62 6.75 15.45
N VAL A 53 3.45 6.87 14.13
CA VAL A 53 4.54 6.81 13.18
C VAL A 53 5.17 8.20 13.04
N PRO A 54 6.47 8.37 13.30
CA PRO A 54 7.14 9.64 13.12
C PRO A 54 7.38 9.90 11.63
N LEU A 55 6.46 10.66 11.02
CA LEU A 55 6.63 11.18 9.67
C LEU A 55 7.15 12.62 9.79
N ASP A 56 8.11 12.99 8.94
CA ASP A 56 8.62 14.37 8.88
C ASP A 56 7.48 15.35 8.62
N THR A 57 7.54 16.56 9.17
CA THR A 57 6.54 17.62 8.97
C THR A 57 6.32 17.88 7.48
N THR A 58 7.38 17.82 6.69
CA THR A 58 7.32 17.98 5.23
C THR A 58 6.45 16.90 4.57
N ARG A 59 6.54 15.65 5.04
CA ARG A 59 5.73 14.52 4.55
C ARG A 59 4.28 14.68 4.96
N LEU A 60 4.05 15.01 6.22
CA LEU A 60 2.71 15.22 6.75
C LEU A 60 1.97 16.35 6.03
N THR A 61 2.63 17.48 5.80
CA THR A 61 2.03 18.60 5.07
C THR A 61 1.76 18.24 3.61
N ARG A 62 2.70 17.54 2.94
CA ARG A 62 2.54 17.16 1.53
C ARG A 62 1.57 16.01 1.29
N PHE A 63 1.34 15.16 2.28
CA PHE A 63 0.51 13.96 2.13
C PHE A 63 -0.87 14.09 2.78
N TYR A 64 -0.97 14.78 3.92
CA TYR A 64 -2.18 14.88 4.73
C TYR A 64 -2.65 16.33 4.94
N GLY A 65 -1.89 17.33 4.47
CA GLY A 65 -2.21 18.75 4.66
C GLY A 65 -2.00 19.23 6.10
N GLU A 66 -1.32 18.44 6.93
CA GLU A 66 -1.11 18.74 8.34
C GLU A 66 0.29 19.35 8.54
N ALA A 67 0.33 20.62 8.96
CA ALA A 67 1.57 21.39 9.10
C ALA A 67 2.28 21.21 10.46
N ASP A 68 1.54 20.83 11.51
CA ASP A 68 2.01 20.91 12.89
C ASP A 68 2.27 19.55 13.57
N LEU A 69 2.03 18.44 12.86
CA LEU A 69 2.28 17.11 13.40
C LEU A 69 3.67 16.61 12.99
N LYS A 70 4.36 15.97 13.93
CA LYS A 70 5.60 15.18 13.68
C LYS A 70 5.32 13.67 13.67
N ARG A 71 4.06 13.28 13.86
CA ARG A 71 3.62 11.90 14.04
C ARG A 71 2.25 11.72 13.41
N GLN A 72 2.08 10.68 12.62
CA GLN A 72 0.79 10.22 12.09
C GLN A 72 0.31 9.03 12.93
N ASP A 73 -0.96 9.05 13.30
CA ASP A 73 -1.63 7.88 13.83
C ASP A 73 -1.95 6.93 12.67
N THR A 74 -1.26 5.78 12.60
CA THR A 74 -1.42 4.78 11.54
C THR A 74 -1.89 3.45 12.15
N ALA A 75 -2.84 2.79 11.50
CA ALA A 75 -3.27 1.46 11.91
C ALA A 75 -2.14 0.43 11.73
N SER A 76 -1.85 -0.32 12.77
CA SER A 76 -0.96 -1.48 12.72
C SER A 76 -1.64 -2.62 11.98
N ALA A 77 -0.88 -3.30 11.13
CA ALA A 77 -1.31 -4.49 10.44
C ALA A 77 -1.48 -5.67 11.44
N PRO A 78 -2.45 -6.57 11.23
CA PRO A 78 -3.51 -6.48 10.22
C PRO A 78 -4.53 -5.36 10.51
N SER A 79 -5.02 -4.69 9.46
CA SER A 79 -6.06 -3.65 9.55
C SER A 79 -7.13 -3.84 8.48
N PHE A 80 -8.34 -4.25 8.90
CA PHE A 80 -9.47 -4.44 7.98
C PHE A 80 -10.04 -3.12 7.44
N GLY A 81 -9.92 -2.02 8.19
CA GLY A 81 -10.29 -0.69 7.70
C GLY A 81 -9.36 -0.22 6.59
N SER A 82 -8.05 -0.39 6.78
CA SER A 82 -7.05 -0.09 5.74
C SER A 82 -7.19 -1.03 4.54
N LEU A 83 -7.62 -2.29 4.75
CA LEU A 83 -7.90 -3.24 3.67
C LEU A 83 -9.07 -2.78 2.80
N ALA A 84 -10.17 -2.30 3.39
CA ALA A 84 -11.31 -1.78 2.63
C ALA A 84 -10.90 -0.60 1.72
N LEU A 85 -10.06 0.31 2.24
CA LEU A 85 -9.50 1.41 1.46
C LEU A 85 -8.54 0.92 0.36
N ALA A 86 -7.77 -0.13 0.63
CA ALA A 86 -6.88 -0.74 -0.36
C ALA A 86 -7.66 -1.40 -1.51
N GLU A 87 -8.79 -2.06 -1.21
CA GLU A 87 -9.68 -2.63 -2.24
C GLU A 87 -10.36 -1.54 -3.08
N GLU A 88 -10.85 -0.47 -2.45
CA GLU A 88 -11.41 0.67 -3.20
C GLU A 88 -10.34 1.28 -4.13
N LEU A 89 -9.13 1.50 -3.61
CA LEU A 89 -8.02 2.03 -4.39
C LEU A 89 -7.60 1.09 -5.53
N ARG A 90 -7.68 -0.22 -5.31
CA ARG A 90 -7.42 -1.24 -6.33
C ARG A 90 -8.38 -1.11 -7.50
N GLU A 91 -9.67 -0.97 -7.23
CA GLU A 91 -10.68 -0.80 -8.28
C GLU A 91 -10.46 0.51 -9.06
N GLN A 92 -10.15 1.61 -8.36
CA GLN A 92 -9.78 2.87 -9.00
C GLN A 92 -8.52 2.74 -9.87
N PHE A 93 -7.52 1.98 -9.42
CA PHE A 93 -6.29 1.74 -10.19
C PHE A 93 -6.57 0.97 -11.48
N TYR A 94 -7.38 -0.09 -11.42
CA TYR A 94 -7.78 -0.80 -12.64
C TYR A 94 -8.54 0.11 -13.61
N HIS A 95 -9.47 0.92 -13.11
CA HIS A 95 -10.20 1.88 -13.95
C HIS A 95 -9.28 2.92 -14.61
N ASP A 96 -8.32 3.47 -13.86
CA ASP A 96 -7.33 4.41 -14.41
C ASP A 96 -6.42 3.74 -15.44
N VAL A 97 -5.96 2.51 -15.18
CA VAL A 97 -5.12 1.75 -16.12
C VAL A 97 -5.89 1.42 -17.41
N MET A 98 -7.17 1.05 -17.32
CA MET A 98 -7.99 0.75 -18.50
C MET A 98 -8.24 1.98 -19.39
N SER A 99 -8.29 3.17 -18.79
CA SER A 99 -8.45 4.44 -19.53
C SER A 99 -7.12 5.09 -19.94
N ALA A 100 -6.00 4.46 -19.56
CA ALA A 100 -4.67 4.97 -19.83
C ALA A 100 -4.19 4.68 -21.25
N THR A 101 -3.44 5.61 -21.81
CA THR A 101 -2.69 5.40 -23.05
C THR A 101 -1.34 4.77 -22.79
N ALA A 102 -0.68 5.18 -21.70
CA ALA A 102 0.60 4.64 -21.28
C ALA A 102 0.73 4.63 -19.75
N VAL A 103 1.49 3.67 -19.23
CA VAL A 103 1.82 3.52 -17.81
C VAL A 103 3.33 3.41 -17.65
N PHE A 104 3.91 4.23 -16.78
CA PHE A 104 5.34 4.19 -16.47
C PHE A 104 5.60 4.07 -14.98
N CYS A 105 6.51 3.17 -14.61
CA CYS A 105 6.89 2.89 -13.24
C CYS A 105 8.28 3.48 -12.98
N LEU A 106 8.36 4.48 -12.10
CA LEU A 106 9.61 5.16 -11.76
C LEU A 106 9.98 4.87 -10.29
N PRO A 107 11.08 4.14 -10.01
CA PRO A 107 11.54 4.01 -8.64
C PRO A 107 12.07 5.35 -8.16
N ARG A 108 11.96 5.59 -6.86
CA ARG A 108 12.33 6.87 -6.29
C ARG A 108 13.07 6.72 -4.97
N GLN A 109 13.87 7.74 -4.67
CA GLN A 109 14.50 7.89 -3.37
C GLN A 109 13.83 9.05 -2.64
N GLY A 110 13.22 8.75 -1.49
CA GLY A 110 12.46 9.75 -0.74
C GLY A 110 11.09 10.05 -1.36
N ASP A 111 10.55 11.23 -1.10
CA ASP A 111 9.18 11.60 -1.45
C ASP A 111 9.06 12.21 -2.83
N ASN A 112 7.99 11.85 -3.53
CA ASN A 112 7.71 12.46 -4.81
C ASN A 112 7.22 13.92 -4.63
N THR A 113 8.06 14.89 -5.02
CA THR A 113 7.72 16.32 -4.99
C THR A 113 7.14 16.83 -6.30
N TRP A 114 7.11 16.01 -7.35
CA TRP A 114 6.71 16.41 -8.69
C TRP A 114 5.48 15.62 -9.16
N LYS A 115 4.34 16.30 -9.20
CA LYS A 115 3.03 15.69 -9.48
C LYS A 115 2.29 16.48 -10.56
N PRO A 116 2.84 16.62 -11.76
CA PRO A 116 2.23 17.44 -12.79
C PRO A 116 0.93 16.81 -13.30
N SER A 117 0.00 17.65 -13.74
CA SER A 117 -1.15 17.22 -14.54
C SER A 117 -0.84 17.16 -16.03
N TYR A 118 0.20 17.88 -16.49
CA TYR A 118 0.66 17.92 -17.87
C TYR A 118 2.18 17.83 -17.96
N ILE A 119 2.69 17.07 -18.92
CA ILE A 119 4.12 16.92 -19.20
C ILE A 119 4.37 17.42 -20.61
N LYS A 120 5.25 18.40 -20.79
CA LYS A 120 5.62 18.88 -22.13
C LYS A 120 6.23 17.74 -22.96
N TYR A 121 5.84 17.68 -24.22
CA TYR A 121 6.33 16.71 -25.19
C TYR A 121 6.29 17.32 -26.59
N ASN A 122 7.43 17.37 -27.24
CA ASN A 122 7.57 17.83 -28.61
C ASN A 122 8.09 16.69 -29.50
N PRO A 123 7.29 16.20 -30.47
CA PRO A 123 7.70 15.09 -31.34
C PRO A 123 8.93 15.40 -32.22
N ASP A 124 9.25 16.68 -32.44
CA ASP A 124 10.41 17.07 -33.27
C ASP A 124 11.74 16.97 -32.51
N THR A 125 11.71 17.07 -31.18
CA THR A 125 12.93 17.11 -30.34
C THR A 125 13.02 15.95 -29.36
N ASP A 126 11.88 15.35 -29.01
CA ASP A 126 11.80 14.35 -27.97
C ASP A 126 11.74 12.96 -28.58
N GLU A 127 12.49 12.03 -27.98
CA GLU A 127 12.48 10.64 -28.41
C GLU A 127 11.17 9.93 -28.03
N GLU A 128 10.88 8.83 -28.72
CA GLU A 128 9.76 7.95 -28.39
C GLU A 128 9.83 7.48 -26.92
N LEU A 129 8.76 7.74 -26.17
CA LEU A 129 8.62 7.34 -24.76
C LEU A 129 8.07 5.91 -24.68
N ASP A 130 8.94 4.97 -24.95
CA ASP A 130 8.62 3.55 -25.14
C ASP A 130 8.90 2.68 -23.89
N THR A 131 9.72 3.19 -22.98
CA THR A 131 10.25 2.49 -21.80
C THR A 131 10.25 3.45 -20.62
N SER A 132 10.13 2.91 -19.41
CA SER A 132 10.21 3.74 -18.19
C SER A 132 11.54 4.49 -18.10
N GLN A 133 12.63 3.99 -18.69
CA GLN A 133 13.93 4.64 -18.61
C GLN A 133 14.02 5.86 -19.53
N LYS A 134 13.46 5.77 -20.75
CA LYS A 134 13.34 6.95 -21.62
C LYS A 134 12.36 7.96 -21.05
N PHE A 135 11.24 7.49 -20.50
CA PHE A 135 10.29 8.35 -19.79
C PHE A 135 10.96 9.08 -18.62
N ARG A 136 11.76 8.40 -17.80
CA ARG A 136 12.57 9.01 -16.74
C ARG A 136 13.50 10.10 -17.27
N ALA A 137 14.29 9.80 -18.31
CA ALA A 137 15.23 10.75 -18.89
C ALA A 137 14.51 11.99 -19.44
N HIS A 138 13.35 11.77 -20.08
CA HIS A 138 12.47 12.84 -20.55
C HIS A 138 11.98 13.73 -19.41
N VAL A 139 11.44 13.13 -18.34
CA VAL A 139 10.96 13.86 -17.16
C VAL A 139 12.07 14.70 -16.53
N ILE A 140 13.26 14.14 -16.32
CA ILE A 140 14.39 14.85 -15.72
C ILE A 140 14.79 16.07 -16.59
N ARG A 141 14.84 15.89 -17.91
CA ARG A 141 15.20 16.95 -18.86
C ARG A 141 14.14 18.04 -18.94
N VAL A 142 12.88 17.68 -19.09
CA VAL A 142 11.77 18.61 -19.37
C VAL A 142 11.27 19.32 -18.12
N ALA A 143 11.17 18.60 -17.01
CA ALA A 143 10.62 19.14 -15.78
C ALA A 143 11.67 19.76 -14.86
N GLY A 144 12.97 19.62 -15.19
CA GLY A 144 14.06 20.11 -14.35
C GLY A 144 14.11 19.44 -12.96
N VAL A 145 13.50 18.26 -12.83
CA VAL A 145 13.46 17.50 -11.59
C VAL A 145 14.87 16.96 -11.30
N ALA A 146 15.28 17.01 -10.03
CA ALA A 146 16.57 16.47 -9.62
C ALA A 146 16.72 15.00 -10.05
N SER A 147 17.86 14.68 -10.68
CA SER A 147 18.15 13.32 -11.17
C SER A 147 18.17 12.26 -10.07
N SER A 148 18.29 12.68 -8.81
CA SER A 148 18.20 11.85 -7.60
C SER A 148 16.77 11.47 -7.22
N LEU A 149 15.73 12.18 -7.69
CA LEU A 149 14.34 11.90 -7.32
C LEU A 149 13.89 10.56 -7.90
N TYR A 150 14.02 10.41 -9.22
CA TYR A 150 13.75 9.15 -9.92
C TYR A 150 15.08 8.48 -10.25
N GLN A 151 15.25 7.25 -9.78
CA GLN A 151 16.47 6.50 -10.03
C GLN A 151 16.33 5.59 -11.25
N ASN A 152 17.47 5.14 -11.77
CA ASN A 152 17.47 4.10 -12.79
C ASN A 152 16.97 2.80 -12.14
N TYR A 153 16.07 2.08 -12.83
CA TYR A 153 15.52 0.82 -12.34
C TYR A 153 16.19 -0.40 -12.95
N ARG A 154 17.03 -0.24 -13.98
CA ARG A 154 17.76 -1.38 -14.56
C ARG A 154 18.82 -1.85 -13.56
N ASN A 155 18.83 -3.15 -13.25
CA ASN A 155 19.73 -3.80 -12.30
C ASN A 155 19.65 -3.42 -10.79
N PRO A 156 18.51 -3.58 -10.09
CA PRO A 156 18.53 -3.54 -8.63
C PRO A 156 19.41 -4.70 -8.12
N GLY A 157 20.46 -4.33 -7.40
CA GLY A 157 21.39 -5.25 -6.76
C GLY A 157 22.46 -5.88 -7.65
N ALA A 158 22.86 -5.27 -8.78
CA ALA A 158 24.12 -5.61 -9.48
C ALA A 158 25.28 -4.67 -9.11
N SER A 159 24.95 -3.44 -8.73
CA SER A 159 25.80 -2.54 -7.96
C SER A 159 25.37 -2.64 -6.48
N SER A 160 26.22 -2.19 -5.56
CA SER A 160 25.89 -1.95 -4.15
C SER A 160 24.76 -0.91 -3.93
N GLU A 161 23.96 -0.61 -4.96
CA GLU A 161 22.81 0.27 -4.89
C GLU A 161 21.67 -0.45 -4.17
N LYS A 162 21.39 0.09 -2.98
CA LYS A 162 20.36 -0.32 -2.03
C LYS A 162 19.01 -0.51 -2.75
N ASP A 163 18.32 -1.62 -2.48
CA ASP A 163 16.93 -1.82 -2.95
C ASP A 163 16.09 -0.57 -2.66
N LEU A 164 15.50 -0.01 -3.71
CA LEU A 164 14.75 1.24 -3.64
C LEU A 164 13.35 0.95 -3.11
N PRO A 165 12.97 1.47 -1.94
CA PRO A 165 11.77 1.05 -1.26
C PRO A 165 10.51 1.80 -1.71
N ASN A 166 10.65 2.78 -2.61
CA ASN A 166 9.57 3.66 -3.01
C ASN A 166 9.37 3.66 -4.54
N LEU A 167 8.12 3.75 -4.98
CA LEU A 167 7.72 3.73 -6.38
C LEU A 167 6.71 4.85 -6.67
N SER A 168 6.77 5.42 -7.87
CA SER A 168 5.73 6.27 -8.44
C SER A 168 5.27 5.68 -9.77
N VAL A 169 3.98 5.43 -9.92
CA VAL A 169 3.35 4.94 -11.14
C VAL A 169 2.63 6.10 -11.81
N PHE A 170 3.08 6.46 -13.01
CA PHE A 170 2.48 7.49 -13.84
C PHE A 170 1.49 6.84 -14.80
N ILE A 171 0.26 7.31 -14.76
CA ILE A 171 -0.79 6.91 -15.69
C ILE A 171 -1.06 8.07 -16.62
N LEU A 172 -0.75 7.90 -17.89
CA LEU A 172 -0.89 8.91 -18.92
C LEU A 172 -2.16 8.69 -19.74
N SER A 173 -2.69 9.78 -20.29
CA SER A 173 -3.81 9.78 -21.21
C SER A 173 -3.59 10.79 -22.34
N TYR A 174 -4.52 10.81 -23.30
CA TYR A 174 -4.50 11.79 -24.38
C TYR A 174 -4.68 13.21 -23.85
N SER A 175 -3.89 14.13 -24.37
CA SER A 175 -4.03 15.56 -24.11
C SER A 175 -4.79 16.22 -25.26
N LYS A 176 -5.64 17.19 -24.93
CA LYS A 176 -6.23 18.12 -25.92
C LYS A 176 -5.32 19.32 -26.24
N MET A 177 -4.25 19.49 -25.46
CA MET A 177 -3.28 20.57 -25.63
C MET A 177 -2.10 20.10 -26.47
N SER A 178 -1.84 20.80 -27.57
CA SER A 178 -0.69 20.51 -28.44
C SER A 178 0.62 20.71 -27.67
N GLY A 179 1.54 19.76 -27.80
CA GLY A 179 2.85 19.80 -27.14
C GLY A 179 2.87 19.30 -25.69
N TYR A 180 1.79 18.65 -25.22
CA TYR A 180 1.71 18.12 -23.86
C TYR A 180 1.10 16.72 -23.82
N LEU A 181 1.58 15.90 -22.90
CA LEU A 181 0.98 14.64 -22.46
C LEU A 181 0.14 14.90 -21.22
N LYS A 182 -1.05 14.31 -21.14
CA LYS A 182 -1.92 14.44 -19.96
C LYS A 182 -1.54 13.34 -18.96
N VAL A 183 -1.36 13.71 -17.71
CA VAL A 183 -1.26 12.75 -16.60
C VAL A 183 -2.66 12.60 -16.00
N LEU A 184 -3.22 11.39 -16.07
CA LEU A 184 -4.53 11.07 -15.53
C LEU A 184 -4.46 10.90 -14.01
N ALA A 185 -3.49 10.12 -13.56
CA ALA A 185 -3.26 9.85 -12.15
C ALA A 185 -1.79 9.49 -11.88
N ILE A 186 -1.36 9.75 -10.66
CA ILE A 186 -0.08 9.27 -10.13
C ILE A 186 -0.36 8.44 -8.88
N TYR A 187 0.18 7.23 -8.83
CA TYR A 187 0.15 6.38 -7.64
C TYR A 187 1.54 6.36 -7.00
N ASP A 188 1.65 6.89 -5.78
CA ASP A 188 2.87 6.84 -5.00
C ASP A 188 2.78 5.71 -3.97
N ILE A 189 3.73 4.79 -4.02
CA ILE A 189 3.91 3.71 -3.04
C ILE A 189 5.16 4.03 -2.23
N ASP A 190 4.98 4.24 -0.93
CA ASP A 190 6.06 4.47 0.03
C ASP A 190 6.21 3.27 0.94
N VAL A 191 7.44 2.80 1.14
CA VAL A 191 7.80 1.85 2.20
C VAL A 191 8.95 2.45 3.00
N ILE A 192 8.67 2.84 4.23
CA ILE A 192 9.62 3.49 5.12
C ILE A 192 9.98 2.49 6.22
N ARG A 193 11.25 2.11 6.30
CA ARG A 193 11.78 1.31 7.40
C ARG A 193 12.20 2.25 8.54
N PHE A 194 11.74 1.98 9.75
CA PHE A 194 12.20 2.68 10.95
C PHE A 194 13.25 1.86 11.67
N VAL A 195 14.35 2.53 12.01
CA VAL A 195 15.55 1.89 12.57
C VAL A 195 16.08 2.62 13.81
N GLU A 196 15.62 3.84 14.06
CA GLU A 196 16.07 4.65 15.18
C GLU A 196 15.38 4.23 16.49
N LYS A 197 16.12 4.29 17.61
CA LYS A 197 15.59 3.94 18.95
C LYS A 197 14.41 4.79 19.42
N SER A 198 14.24 5.98 18.85
CA SER A 198 13.13 6.91 19.14
C SER A 198 11.86 6.64 18.31
N GLN A 199 11.92 5.68 17.39
CA GLN A 199 10.86 5.35 16.45
C GLN A 199 10.33 3.93 16.73
N PRO A 200 9.06 3.65 16.39
CA PRO A 200 8.55 2.28 16.47
C PRO A 200 9.29 1.40 15.46
N LEU A 201 9.91 0.31 15.93
CA LEU A 201 10.55 -0.67 15.06
C LEU A 201 9.51 -1.30 14.13
N GLY A 202 9.74 -1.22 12.83
CA GLY A 202 8.78 -1.70 11.84
C GLY A 202 8.89 -0.98 10.49
N PHE A 203 7.86 -1.17 9.67
CA PHE A 203 7.73 -0.52 8.37
C PHE A 203 6.43 0.26 8.30
N HIS A 204 6.48 1.51 7.89
CA HIS A 204 5.27 2.22 7.46
C HIS A 204 5.17 2.14 5.95
N ALA A 205 4.06 1.57 5.47
CA ALA A 205 3.76 1.52 4.06
C ALA A 205 2.52 2.35 3.74
N SER A 206 2.55 3.06 2.62
CA SER A 206 1.39 3.81 2.15
C SER A 206 1.28 3.77 0.63
N VAL A 207 0.06 3.66 0.13
CA VAL A 207 -0.25 3.83 -1.30
C VAL A 207 -1.22 4.99 -1.43
N LYS A 208 -0.87 5.94 -2.29
CA LYS A 208 -1.57 7.21 -2.45
C LYS A 208 -1.86 7.46 -3.91
N ARG A 209 -3.07 7.90 -4.22
CA ARG A 209 -3.51 8.32 -5.56
C ARG A 209 -3.63 9.83 -5.62
N TYR A 210 -3.04 10.40 -6.66
CA TYR A 210 -3.14 11.82 -7.00
C TYR A 210 -3.84 11.95 -8.34
N THR A 211 -4.85 12.82 -8.42
CA THR A 211 -5.64 13.04 -9.63
C THR A 211 -5.98 14.52 -9.81
N ASP A 212 -6.70 14.83 -10.89
CA ASP A 212 -7.14 16.18 -11.17
C ASP A 212 -8.05 16.72 -10.07
N PRO A 213 -7.92 18.01 -9.69
CA PRO A 213 -8.87 18.64 -8.79
C PRO A 213 -10.24 18.73 -9.45
N ALA A 214 -11.29 18.79 -8.62
CA ALA A 214 -12.63 19.08 -9.10
C ALA A 214 -12.66 20.47 -9.75
N GLY A 215 -12.92 20.51 -11.07
CA GLY A 215 -12.83 21.74 -11.87
C GLY A 215 -11.38 22.09 -12.25
N PRO A 216 -10.70 21.26 -13.05
CA PRO A 216 -9.31 21.50 -13.43
C PRO A 216 -9.19 22.83 -14.19
N PRO A 217 -8.23 23.69 -13.83
CA PRO A 217 -7.94 24.89 -14.61
C PRO A 217 -7.61 24.51 -16.05
N ALA A 218 -8.48 24.86 -16.99
CA ALA A 218 -8.26 24.56 -18.40
C ALA A 218 -7.09 25.40 -18.92
N GLY A 219 -6.11 24.76 -19.56
CA GLY A 219 -5.05 25.47 -20.28
C GLY A 219 -3.87 25.95 -19.42
N VAL A 220 -3.75 25.53 -18.16
CA VAL A 220 -2.65 25.93 -17.27
C VAL A 220 -1.97 24.69 -16.68
N ASP A 221 -0.65 24.74 -16.51
CA ASP A 221 0.10 23.72 -15.78
C ASP A 221 -0.28 23.77 -14.29
N TYR A 222 -0.69 22.64 -13.73
CA TYR A 222 -0.99 22.51 -12.30
C TYR A 222 -0.52 21.15 -11.77
N ASN A 223 -0.51 21.01 -10.44
CA ASN A 223 -0.19 19.75 -9.80
C ASN A 223 -1.45 18.96 -9.47
N LEU A 224 -1.39 17.64 -9.66
CA LEU A 224 -2.39 16.70 -9.19
C LEU A 224 -2.51 16.78 -7.66
N ILE A 225 -3.74 16.66 -7.17
CA ILE A 225 -4.06 16.72 -5.74
C ILE A 225 -4.31 15.32 -5.19
N PHE A 226 -4.11 15.16 -3.88
CA PHE A 226 -4.41 13.89 -3.21
C PHE A 226 -5.91 13.57 -3.33
N SER A 227 -6.22 12.37 -3.82
CA SER A 227 -7.59 11.92 -4.06
C SER A 227 -8.01 10.79 -3.12
N GLY A 228 -7.07 10.00 -2.63
CA GLY A 228 -7.35 8.82 -1.84
C GLY A 228 -6.11 7.97 -1.63
N GLY A 229 -6.16 7.07 -0.66
CA GLY A 229 -5.05 6.20 -0.34
C GLY A 229 -5.25 5.46 0.97
N TYR A 230 -4.31 4.58 1.30
CA TYR A 230 -4.25 3.92 2.59
C TYR A 230 -2.83 3.95 3.14
N SER A 231 -2.74 3.82 4.46
CA SER A 231 -1.49 3.64 5.19
C SER A 231 -1.65 2.51 6.20
N VAL A 232 -0.55 1.80 6.43
CA VAL A 232 -0.49 0.68 7.36
C VAL A 232 0.92 0.57 7.93
N PHE A 233 1.00 0.26 9.22
CA PHE A 233 2.26 0.00 9.90
C PHE A 233 2.44 -1.52 10.09
N TYR A 234 3.55 -2.07 9.63
CA TYR A 234 3.89 -3.46 9.85
C TYR A 234 4.88 -3.59 11.01
N PRO A 235 4.52 -4.32 12.07
CA PRO A 235 5.47 -4.69 13.09
C PRO A 235 6.55 -5.64 12.54
N PRO A 236 7.68 -5.79 13.25
CA PRO A 236 8.72 -6.77 12.91
C PRO A 236 8.14 -8.19 12.82
N ALA A 237 8.63 -9.00 11.90
CA ALA A 237 8.22 -10.40 11.79
C ALA A 237 8.66 -11.22 13.01
N ASN A 238 9.83 -10.88 13.58
CA ASN A 238 10.25 -11.38 14.87
C ASN A 238 9.58 -10.55 16.00
N PRO A 239 8.62 -11.11 16.76
CA PRO A 239 7.93 -10.38 17.81
C PRO A 239 8.83 -9.99 18.99
N ALA A 240 10.00 -10.62 19.12
CA ALA A 240 11.00 -10.29 20.14
C ALA A 240 12.04 -9.27 19.66
N ALA A 241 11.90 -8.70 18.45
CA ALA A 241 12.85 -7.74 17.89
C ALA A 241 12.99 -6.50 18.79
N GLN A 242 14.23 -6.15 19.12
CA GLN A 242 14.58 -4.96 19.92
C GLN A 242 15.54 -4.04 19.17
N VAL A 243 16.22 -4.54 18.13
CA VAL A 243 17.19 -3.78 17.35
C VAL A 243 17.00 -3.99 15.84
N GLU A 244 17.50 -3.07 15.03
CA GLU A 244 17.40 -3.13 13.57
C GLU A 244 17.92 -4.46 12.99
N ALA A 245 18.97 -5.02 13.58
CA ALA A 245 19.56 -6.29 13.15
C ALA A 245 18.56 -7.46 13.23
N ASP A 246 17.60 -7.41 14.16
CA ASP A 246 16.56 -8.44 14.31
C ASP A 246 15.54 -8.40 13.16
N MET A 247 15.52 -7.31 12.39
CA MET A 247 14.69 -7.09 11.21
C MET A 247 15.48 -7.21 9.90
N ALA A 248 16.70 -7.75 9.93
CA ALA A 248 17.54 -7.84 8.73
C ALA A 248 16.90 -8.63 7.58
N THR A 249 16.05 -9.61 7.92
CA THR A 249 15.31 -10.44 6.95
C THR A 249 14.00 -9.80 6.48
N ASP A 250 13.52 -8.78 7.18
CA ASP A 250 12.24 -8.15 6.86
C ASP A 250 12.41 -7.12 5.74
N GLY A 251 11.43 -7.06 4.85
CA GLY A 251 11.43 -6.11 3.75
C GLY A 251 10.35 -6.40 2.73
N PHE A 252 10.04 -5.38 1.93
CA PHE A 252 9.04 -5.46 0.88
C PHE A 252 9.59 -4.89 -0.42
N THR A 253 10.50 -5.66 -1.02
CA THR A 253 11.19 -5.32 -2.26
C THR A 253 11.30 -6.58 -3.13
N PRO A 254 11.22 -6.46 -4.47
CA PRO A 254 10.96 -5.23 -5.24
C PRO A 254 9.47 -4.82 -5.25
N LEU A 255 9.19 -3.52 -5.39
CA LEU A 255 7.81 -3.02 -5.56
C LEU A 255 7.26 -3.20 -6.98
N PHE A 256 8.15 -3.33 -7.97
CA PHE A 256 7.76 -3.65 -9.34
C PHE A 256 8.88 -4.36 -10.10
N VAL A 257 8.50 -5.04 -11.17
CA VAL A 257 9.37 -5.69 -12.14
C VAL A 257 8.87 -5.31 -13.53
N THR A 258 9.78 -4.97 -14.43
CA THR A 258 9.44 -4.63 -15.82
C THR A 258 9.79 -5.77 -16.77
N PHE A 259 8.95 -5.92 -17.80
CA PHE A 259 9.17 -6.82 -18.92
C PHE A 259 9.14 -6.01 -20.21
N GLU A 260 10.28 -5.90 -20.89
CA GLU A 260 10.41 -5.10 -22.11
C GLU A 260 10.18 -5.98 -23.36
N ARG A 261 9.78 -5.39 -24.49
CA ARG A 261 9.48 -6.16 -25.71
C ARG A 261 10.72 -6.86 -26.27
N TYR A 262 10.61 -8.15 -26.63
CA TYR A 262 11.70 -8.99 -27.14
C TYR A 262 12.46 -8.42 -28.34
N THR A 263 11.76 -7.71 -29.24
CA THR A 263 12.37 -7.13 -30.46
C THR A 263 13.25 -5.92 -30.19
N ARG A 264 13.21 -5.35 -28.98
CA ARG A 264 14.13 -4.31 -28.55
C ARG A 264 15.28 -4.99 -27.84
N LEU A 265 16.46 -4.86 -28.45
CA LEU A 265 17.78 -5.15 -27.88
C LEU A 265 17.70 -5.55 -26.40
N ALA A 266 17.71 -6.86 -26.17
CA ALA A 266 18.25 -7.41 -24.94
C ALA A 266 19.69 -6.88 -24.86
N VAL A 267 19.86 -5.69 -24.27
CA VAL A 267 21.18 -5.20 -23.93
C VAL A 267 21.75 -6.33 -23.09
N ARG A 268 22.79 -7.01 -23.60
CA ARG A 268 23.53 -7.98 -22.79
C ARG A 268 24.21 -7.16 -21.70
N GLU A 269 23.52 -6.99 -20.59
CA GLU A 269 24.09 -6.43 -19.38
C GLU A 269 25.23 -7.38 -18.98
N SER A 270 26.44 -6.87 -18.84
CA SER A 270 27.69 -7.64 -18.77
C SER A 270 27.85 -8.46 -17.47
N THR A 271 26.77 -8.66 -16.72
CA THR A 271 26.70 -9.44 -15.48
C THR A 271 25.72 -10.61 -15.64
N ALA A 272 26.02 -11.73 -14.99
CA ALA A 272 25.52 -13.08 -15.28
C ALA A 272 24.00 -13.33 -15.24
N ILE A 273 23.15 -12.34 -14.94
CA ILE A 273 21.69 -12.51 -14.88
C ILE A 273 21.02 -11.24 -15.39
N ASP A 274 20.39 -11.33 -16.56
CA ASP A 274 19.48 -10.32 -17.12
C ASP A 274 18.14 -10.41 -16.33
N ARG A 275 18.08 -9.70 -15.18
CA ARG A 275 17.02 -9.88 -14.17
C ARG A 275 15.64 -9.41 -14.64
N PHE A 276 15.57 -8.62 -15.71
CA PHE A 276 14.32 -8.08 -16.26
C PHE A 276 14.08 -8.58 -17.66
N LYS A 277 13.07 -9.42 -17.77
CA LYS A 277 12.86 -10.32 -18.91
C LYS A 277 12.20 -9.63 -20.09
N LEU A 278 12.40 -10.27 -21.23
CA LEU A 278 11.73 -9.99 -22.48
C LEU A 278 10.28 -10.50 -22.43
N ALA A 279 9.32 -9.64 -22.72
CA ALA A 279 7.97 -10.00 -23.10
C ALA A 279 7.95 -10.34 -24.60
N ALA A 280 7.28 -11.43 -24.98
CA ALA A 280 7.25 -11.89 -26.37
C ALA A 280 6.69 -10.82 -27.33
N GLU A 281 5.63 -10.12 -26.93
CA GLU A 281 4.92 -9.18 -27.81
C GLU A 281 4.78 -7.77 -27.21
N ARG A 282 4.17 -7.68 -26.02
CA ARG A 282 3.81 -6.40 -25.40
C ARG A 282 4.55 -6.22 -24.08
N PRO A 283 5.17 -5.06 -23.84
CA PRO A 283 5.83 -4.80 -22.56
C PRO A 283 4.79 -4.60 -21.44
N PHE A 284 5.12 -5.05 -20.24
CA PHE A 284 4.25 -4.96 -19.07
C PHE A 284 5.06 -4.89 -17.76
N TYR A 285 4.37 -4.60 -16.65
CA TYR A 285 4.92 -4.61 -15.30
C TYR A 285 4.20 -5.62 -14.42
N PHE A 286 4.95 -6.21 -13.49
CA PHE A 286 4.37 -6.68 -12.24
C PHE A 286 4.55 -5.59 -11.19
N ILE A 287 3.49 -5.25 -10.46
CA ILE A 287 3.51 -4.24 -9.39
C ILE A 287 2.92 -4.88 -8.14
N TRP A 288 3.58 -4.69 -7.00
CA TRP A 288 3.13 -5.19 -5.70
C TRP A 288 2.81 -4.04 -4.78
N TRP A 289 1.64 -4.09 -4.16
CA TRP A 289 1.27 -3.16 -3.09
C TRP A 289 1.34 -3.84 -1.72
N PRO A 290 1.63 -3.09 -0.64
CA PRO A 290 1.62 -3.62 0.71
C PRO A 290 0.21 -4.05 1.12
N ASP A 291 0.02 -5.31 1.51
CA ASP A 291 -1.28 -5.85 1.90
C ASP A 291 -1.62 -5.49 3.36
N PRO A 292 -2.67 -4.69 3.65
CA PRO A 292 -3.01 -4.32 5.02
C PRO A 292 -3.47 -5.50 5.89
N SER A 293 -3.81 -6.65 5.29
CA SER A 293 -4.17 -7.87 6.01
C SER A 293 -2.96 -8.72 6.42
N ALA A 294 -1.80 -8.49 5.81
CA ALA A 294 -0.57 -9.19 6.18
C ALA A 294 -0.08 -8.71 7.56
N ARG A 295 0.29 -9.65 8.45
CA ARG A 295 0.74 -9.30 9.82
C ARG A 295 2.09 -8.58 9.84
N HIS A 296 2.99 -8.90 8.93
CA HIS A 296 4.37 -8.41 8.89
C HIS A 296 4.96 -8.56 7.49
N LEU A 297 6.07 -7.89 7.23
CA LEU A 297 6.81 -7.96 5.96
C LEU A 297 8.02 -8.92 6.03
N GLY A 298 7.87 -10.01 6.78
CA GLY A 298 8.89 -11.05 6.94
C GLY A 298 9.28 -11.74 5.62
N GLN A 299 10.47 -12.34 5.63
CA GLN A 299 11.02 -13.00 4.45
C GLN A 299 10.19 -14.23 4.04
N GLN A 300 9.71 -14.23 2.79
CA GLN A 300 9.33 -15.46 2.10
C GLN A 300 10.54 -16.05 1.39
N LYS A 301 10.68 -17.38 1.49
CA LYS A 301 11.77 -18.12 0.85
C LYS A 301 11.64 -18.03 -0.66
N ASN A 302 12.69 -17.56 -1.32
CA ASN A 302 12.78 -17.62 -2.77
C ASN A 302 13.09 -19.06 -3.20
N THR A 303 12.20 -19.67 -3.98
CA THR A 303 12.35 -21.05 -4.45
C THR A 303 12.88 -21.13 -5.89
N ALA A 304 12.94 -20.00 -6.59
CA ALA A 304 13.45 -19.95 -7.95
C ALA A 304 14.99 -19.95 -7.97
N SER A 305 15.57 -20.55 -9.02
CA SER A 305 17.02 -20.51 -9.20
C SER A 305 17.49 -19.06 -9.34
N PRO A 306 18.58 -18.65 -8.64
CA PRO A 306 19.16 -17.33 -8.79
C PRO A 306 19.58 -17.02 -10.24
N THR A 307 19.90 -18.05 -11.03
CA THR A 307 20.27 -17.91 -12.46
C THR A 307 19.09 -17.62 -13.37
N THR A 308 17.86 -17.70 -12.85
CA THR A 308 16.64 -17.39 -13.61
C THR A 308 16.10 -16.04 -13.16
N PRO A 309 15.48 -15.25 -14.06
CA PRO A 309 14.96 -13.95 -13.62
C PRO A 309 13.72 -14.06 -12.71
N LEU A 310 13.12 -15.26 -12.59
CA LEU A 310 12.13 -15.53 -11.53
C LEU A 310 12.74 -15.36 -10.14
N GLY A 311 14.04 -15.64 -9.99
CA GLY A 311 14.80 -15.45 -8.75
C GLY A 311 14.82 -13.98 -8.28
N ALA A 312 14.47 -12.99 -9.11
CA ALA A 312 14.43 -11.60 -8.69
C ALA A 312 13.15 -11.21 -7.94
N TYR A 313 12.05 -11.95 -8.10
CA TYR A 313 10.74 -11.56 -7.56
C TYR A 313 9.86 -12.71 -7.07
N ASN A 314 10.25 -13.97 -7.24
CA ASN A 314 9.44 -15.12 -6.80
C ASN A 314 9.13 -15.07 -5.30
N HIS A 315 10.02 -14.52 -4.47
CA HIS A 315 9.77 -14.32 -3.04
C HIS A 315 8.68 -13.29 -2.73
N MET A 316 8.21 -12.51 -3.71
CA MET A 316 7.04 -11.63 -3.53
C MET A 316 5.73 -12.41 -3.62
N ALA A 317 5.75 -13.61 -4.21
CA ALA A 317 4.60 -14.51 -4.19
C ALA A 317 4.27 -14.89 -2.74
N GLY A 318 3.02 -14.67 -2.33
CA GLY A 318 2.55 -14.95 -0.97
C GLY A 318 2.90 -13.88 0.07
N ARG A 319 3.59 -12.78 -0.30
CA ARG A 319 3.79 -11.62 0.61
C ARG A 319 2.65 -10.62 0.58
N THR A 320 1.93 -10.57 -0.53
CA THR A 320 0.79 -9.67 -0.71
C THR A 320 -0.23 -10.33 -1.63
N SER A 321 -1.52 -10.07 -1.37
CA SER A 321 -2.61 -10.38 -2.30
C SER A 321 -2.76 -9.31 -3.40
N PHE A 322 -2.19 -8.12 -3.20
CA PHE A 322 -2.25 -7.00 -4.14
C PHE A 322 -1.09 -7.06 -5.14
N MET A 323 -1.19 -7.97 -6.10
CA MET A 323 -0.29 -8.05 -7.26
C MET A 323 -1.05 -7.62 -8.54
N PHE A 324 -0.45 -6.72 -9.30
CA PHE A 324 -0.99 -6.22 -10.56
C PHE A 324 -0.11 -6.61 -11.73
N THR A 325 -0.74 -7.01 -12.83
CA THR A 325 -0.09 -7.10 -14.14
C THR A 325 -0.60 -5.95 -14.99
N VAL A 326 0.29 -5.03 -15.36
CA VAL A 326 -0.09 -3.77 -16.01
C VAL A 326 0.66 -3.62 -17.33
N PRO A 327 -0.02 -3.55 -18.48
CA PRO A 327 0.66 -3.28 -19.75
C PRO A 327 1.22 -1.85 -19.76
N VAL A 328 2.39 -1.65 -20.38
CA VAL A 328 2.96 -0.29 -20.55
C VAL A 328 2.04 0.56 -21.41
N PHE A 329 1.36 -0.04 -22.39
CA PHE A 329 0.43 0.65 -23.29
C PHE A 329 -0.91 -0.09 -23.31
N PRO A 330 -1.83 0.23 -22.39
CA PRO A 330 -3.11 -0.48 -22.27
C PRO A 330 -4.06 -0.23 -23.45
N ALA A 331 -4.01 0.95 -24.05
CA ALA A 331 -4.90 1.35 -25.14
C ALA A 331 -4.43 0.96 -26.56
N LEU A 332 -3.34 0.17 -26.69
CA LEU A 332 -2.80 -0.31 -27.98
C LEU A 332 -3.14 -1.77 -28.25
#